data_AF-A0A377N724-F1
#
_entry.id   AF-A0A377N724-F1
#
_cell.length_a   1.000
_cell.length_b   1.000
_cell.length_c   1.000
_cell.angle_alpha   90.00
_cell.angle_beta   90.00
_cell.angle_gamma   90.00
#
_symmetry.space_group_name_H-M   'P 1'
#
loop_
_entity.id
_entity.type
_entity.pdbx_description
1 polymer ?
#
loop_
_entity_poly.entity_id
_entity_poly.type
_entity_poly.pdbx_seq_one_letter_code
_entity_poly.pdbx_strand_id
1 'polypeptide(L)'
;MPSLTPYKNSNVMVNTETLPKNVDVNNGMKSLTAGHGSVSKVQFGVLTVRRAMLKLTMPDGKPIQKGTVIFDSENQYVTTAVENGVVFVTDAANAGDLYAQSDDAGHKCKLKFSLAEEPDLDQFYENVGATCQVK
;
A
#
# COMPACT_ATOMS: atom_id res chain seq x y z
N MET A 1 -9.03 52.01 19.30
CA MET A 1 -8.81 50.71 19.99
C MET A 1 -9.40 49.63 19.10
N PRO A 2 -8.61 48.64 18.63
CA PRO A 2 -9.05 47.69 17.62
C PRO A 2 -9.83 46.52 18.27
N SER A 3 -10.92 46.06 17.66
CA SER A 3 -11.56 44.80 18.04
C SER A 3 -11.89 44.00 16.78
N LEU A 4 -11.43 42.75 16.75
CA LEU A 4 -11.53 41.84 15.62
C LEU A 4 -12.95 41.26 15.47
N THR A 5 -13.35 41.08 14.21
CA THR A 5 -14.63 40.53 13.72
C THR A 5 -14.80 39.03 14.05
N PRO A 6 -16.04 38.53 14.26
CA PRO A 6 -16.30 37.18 14.75
C PRO A 6 -16.44 36.16 13.61
N TYR A 7 -15.78 35.01 13.74
CA TYR A 7 -16.07 33.81 12.96
C TYR A 7 -16.08 32.62 13.92
N LYS A 8 -17.27 32.13 14.27
CA LYS A 8 -17.44 30.83 14.92
C LYS A 8 -17.81 29.81 13.85
N ASN A 9 -16.91 28.88 13.56
CA ASN A 9 -17.27 27.62 12.91
C ASN A 9 -17.49 26.57 14.00
N SER A 10 -18.67 25.96 14.00
CA SER A 10 -18.99 24.80 14.83
C SER A 10 -18.37 23.57 14.20
N ASN A 11 -17.29 23.04 14.79
CA ASN A 11 -16.75 21.76 14.41
C ASN A 11 -17.63 20.65 15.01
N VAL A 12 -18.38 19.96 14.17
CA VAL A 12 -19.01 18.69 14.52
C VAL A 12 -17.91 17.63 14.46
N MET A 13 -17.45 17.17 15.63
CA MET A 13 -16.55 16.03 15.75
C MET A 13 -17.31 14.75 15.39
N VAL A 14 -16.96 14.15 14.25
CA VAL A 14 -17.37 12.78 13.90
C VAL A 14 -16.40 11.83 14.58
N ASN A 15 -16.95 10.98 15.44
CA ASN A 15 -16.27 9.95 16.22
C ASN A 15 -15.48 9.00 15.29
N THR A 16 -14.17 8.83 15.52
CA THR A 16 -13.21 8.19 14.60
C THR A 16 -12.90 6.71 14.92
N GLU A 17 -13.86 5.95 15.48
CA GLU A 17 -13.57 4.58 15.95
C GLU A 17 -13.93 3.43 15.00
N THR A 18 -14.23 3.65 13.71
CA THR A 18 -14.46 2.52 12.77
C THR A 18 -14.00 2.82 11.35
N LEU A 19 -12.70 2.99 11.15
CA LEU A 19 -12.09 2.93 9.81
C LEU A 19 -11.12 1.72 9.76
N PRO A 20 -11.33 0.75 8.85
CA PRO A 20 -10.39 -0.35 8.67
C PRO A 20 -9.03 0.19 8.20
N LYS A 21 -7.96 -0.47 8.65
CA LYS A 21 -6.58 0.04 8.62
C LYS A 21 -5.98 0.15 7.21
N ASN A 22 -6.75 -0.16 6.16
CA ASN A 22 -6.34 -0.13 4.76
C ASN A 22 -6.72 1.15 3.99
N VAL A 23 -7.30 2.16 4.63
CA VAL A 23 -7.67 3.43 3.97
C VAL A 23 -6.71 4.56 4.39
N ASP A 24 -5.93 5.06 3.44
CA ASP A 24 -5.22 6.34 3.55
C ASP A 24 -6.12 7.44 2.96
N VAL A 25 -6.72 8.26 3.82
CA VAL A 25 -7.63 9.34 3.40
C VAL A 25 -6.79 10.56 3.02
N ASN A 26 -6.42 10.68 1.74
CA ASN A 26 -6.01 11.96 1.18
C ASN A 26 -7.25 12.75 0.71
N ASN A 27 -7.40 13.98 1.21
CA ASN A 27 -8.47 14.98 0.96
C ASN A 27 -9.80 14.86 1.73
N GLY A 28 -9.78 15.33 2.98
CA GLY A 28 -10.97 15.70 3.75
C GLY A 28 -11.57 17.05 3.32
N MET A 29 -12.44 17.07 2.31
CA MET A 29 -13.65 17.92 2.23
C MET A 29 -14.28 17.80 0.83
N LYS A 30 -15.45 17.15 0.75
CA LYS A 30 -16.45 17.54 -0.24
C LYS A 30 -17.76 17.80 0.48
N SER A 31 -18.13 19.06 0.55
CA SER A 31 -19.46 19.51 0.97
C SER A 31 -20.46 19.10 -0.11
N LEU A 32 -21.49 18.34 0.27
CA LEU A 32 -22.62 18.02 -0.60
C LEU A 32 -23.89 18.50 0.10
N THR A 33 -24.44 19.61 -0.38
CA THR A 33 -25.80 20.03 -0.08
C THR A 33 -26.76 19.03 -0.72
N ALA A 34 -27.26 18.07 0.06
CA ALA A 34 -28.31 17.16 -0.38
C ALA A 34 -29.66 17.89 -0.33
N GLY A 35 -30.22 18.17 -1.50
CA GLY A 35 -31.65 18.49 -1.63
C GLY A 35 -32.50 17.26 -1.32
N HIS A 36 -33.69 17.47 -0.77
CA HIS A 36 -34.62 16.43 -0.35
C HIS A 36 -34.84 15.36 -1.45
N GLY A 37 -34.67 14.08 -1.11
CA GLY A 37 -35.33 12.97 -1.80
C GLY A 37 -34.54 12.21 -2.88
N SER A 38 -33.21 12.34 -2.98
CA SER A 38 -32.42 11.52 -3.91
C SER A 38 -31.53 10.52 -3.18
N VAL A 39 -31.83 9.22 -3.30
CA VAL A 39 -30.88 8.15 -2.97
C VAL A 39 -29.89 8.07 -4.12
N SER A 40 -28.89 8.95 -4.12
CA SER A 40 -27.75 8.80 -5.03
C SER A 40 -26.89 7.66 -4.51
N LYS A 41 -26.93 6.51 -5.21
CA LYS A 41 -26.01 5.39 -4.99
C LYS A 41 -24.61 5.87 -5.41
N VAL A 42 -23.86 6.41 -4.47
CA VAL A 42 -22.46 6.81 -4.68
C VAL A 42 -21.64 5.53 -4.74
N GLN A 43 -21.24 5.13 -5.94
CA GLN A 43 -20.18 4.15 -6.11
C GLN A 43 -18.88 4.86 -5.72
N PHE A 44 -18.46 4.71 -4.47
CA PHE A 44 -17.15 5.20 -4.04
C PHE A 44 -16.10 4.43 -4.83
N GLY A 45 -15.37 5.10 -5.72
CA GLY A 45 -14.16 4.55 -6.31
C GLY A 45 -13.11 4.43 -5.22
N VAL A 46 -13.15 3.33 -4.48
CA VAL A 46 -12.15 3.01 -3.47
C VAL A 46 -10.86 2.71 -4.23
N LEU A 47 -9.85 3.56 -4.06
CA LEU A 47 -8.46 3.20 -4.37
C LEU A 47 -8.05 2.13 -3.36
N THR A 48 -8.26 0.87 -3.71
CA THR A 48 -7.94 -0.27 -2.84
C THR A 48 -6.44 -0.48 -2.85
N VAL A 49 -5.77 -0.10 -1.76
CA VAL A 49 -4.34 -0.35 -1.54
C VAL A 49 -4.19 -1.70 -0.84
N ARG A 50 -3.46 -2.65 -1.47
CA ARG A 50 -3.17 -3.96 -0.87
C ARG A 50 -1.73 -4.02 -0.40
N ARG A 51 -1.51 -3.90 0.90
CA ARG A 51 -0.18 -4.01 1.52
C ARG A 51 0.20 -5.47 1.66
N ALA A 52 1.43 -5.82 1.27
CA ALA A 52 1.95 -7.18 1.42
C ALA A 52 3.32 -7.17 2.11
N MET A 53 3.49 -8.09 3.06
CA MET A 53 4.78 -8.45 3.62
C MET A 53 5.25 -9.74 2.95
N LEU A 54 6.22 -9.60 2.05
CA LEU A 54 6.79 -10.70 1.31
C LEU A 54 7.93 -11.35 2.10
N LYS A 55 7.96 -12.69 2.13
CA LYS A 55 9.15 -13.47 2.49
C LYS A 55 9.84 -13.90 1.21
N LEU A 56 10.89 -13.17 0.82
CA LEU A 56 11.58 -13.35 -0.45
C LEU A 56 12.77 -14.32 -0.30
N THR A 57 12.75 -15.37 -1.11
CA THR A 57 13.85 -16.35 -1.19
C THR A 57 14.44 -16.42 -2.59
N MET A 58 15.72 -16.78 -2.66
CA MET A 58 16.39 -17.23 -3.88
C MET A 58 15.83 -18.60 -4.33
N PRO A 59 16.11 -19.05 -5.58
CA PRO A 59 15.68 -20.36 -6.07
C PRO A 59 16.19 -21.54 -5.23
N ASP A 60 17.32 -21.37 -4.54
CA ASP A 60 17.91 -22.38 -3.64
C ASP A 60 17.22 -22.41 -2.25
N GLY A 61 16.16 -21.62 -2.06
CA GLY A 61 15.38 -21.53 -0.82
C GLY A 61 16.00 -20.63 0.24
N LYS A 62 17.18 -20.05 0.02
CA LYS A 62 17.79 -19.13 0.99
C LYS A 62 17.07 -17.78 0.96
N PRO A 63 16.90 -17.11 2.11
CA PRO A 63 16.34 -15.77 2.13
C PRO A 63 17.26 -14.82 1.35
N ILE A 64 16.66 -13.82 0.70
CA ILE A 64 17.43 -12.75 0.07
C ILE A 64 18.23 -11.98 1.12
N GLN A 65 19.35 -11.40 0.69
CA GLN A 65 20.22 -10.66 1.60
C GLN A 65 19.55 -9.37 2.10
N LYS A 66 19.83 -9.03 3.36
CA LYS A 66 19.44 -7.74 3.92
C LYS A 66 20.10 -6.62 3.11
N GLY A 67 19.34 -5.57 2.81
CA GLY A 67 19.83 -4.43 2.03
C GLY A 67 19.63 -4.59 0.52
N THR A 68 19.15 -5.74 0.02
CA THR A 68 18.83 -5.88 -1.40
C THR A 68 17.69 -4.93 -1.79
N VAL A 69 17.95 -4.11 -2.80
CA VAL A 69 16.99 -3.16 -3.33
C VAL A 69 16.01 -3.86 -4.28
N ILE A 70 14.74 -3.49 -4.16
CA ILE A 70 13.65 -3.92 -5.03
C ILE A 70 13.26 -2.77 -5.94
N PHE A 71 13.17 -3.08 -7.23
CA PHE A 71 12.82 -2.15 -8.28
C PHE A 71 11.53 -2.58 -8.98
N ASP A 72 10.83 -1.64 -9.61
CA ASP A 72 9.77 -1.95 -10.56
C ASP A 72 10.34 -2.18 -11.99
N SER A 73 9.44 -2.36 -12.95
CA SER A 73 9.77 -2.52 -14.38
C SER A 73 10.40 -1.27 -15.01
N GLU A 74 10.19 -0.09 -14.44
CA GLU A 74 10.79 1.18 -14.88
C GLU A 74 12.12 1.46 -14.18
N ASN A 75 12.64 0.48 -13.43
CA ASN A 75 13.89 0.57 -12.68
C ASN A 75 13.84 1.63 -11.56
N GLN A 76 12.65 1.99 -11.09
CA GLN A 76 12.45 2.89 -9.96
C GLN A 76 12.56 2.12 -8.65
N TYR A 77 13.07 2.79 -7.62
CA TYR A 77 13.14 2.23 -6.28
C TYR A 77 11.74 2.02 -5.71
N VAL A 78 11.46 0.78 -5.27
CA VAL A 78 10.21 0.45 -4.58
C VAL A 78 10.44 0.33 -3.08
N THR A 79 11.39 -0.53 -2.68
CA THR A 79 11.67 -0.83 -1.27
C THR A 79 13.00 -1.56 -1.13
N THR A 80 13.39 -1.88 0.11
CA THR A 80 14.62 -2.63 0.42
C THR A 80 14.30 -3.82 1.32
N ALA A 81 14.92 -4.97 1.05
CA ALA A 81 14.82 -6.14 1.89
C ALA A 81 15.47 -5.90 3.26
N VAL A 82 14.75 -6.27 4.31
CA VAL A 82 15.25 -6.26 5.69
C VAL A 82 15.72 -7.66 6.10
N GLU A 83 15.86 -7.91 7.40
CA GLU A 83 16.31 -9.19 7.93
C GLU A 83 15.40 -10.35 7.50
N ASN A 84 16.00 -11.53 7.35
CA ASN A 84 15.32 -12.77 6.96
C ASN A 84 14.54 -12.69 5.63
N GLY A 85 15.02 -11.86 4.70
CA GLY A 85 14.44 -11.71 3.36
C GLY A 85 13.06 -11.08 3.35
N VAL A 86 12.70 -10.33 4.39
CA VAL A 86 11.40 -9.65 4.47
C VAL A 86 11.41 -8.40 3.59
N VAL A 87 10.37 -8.23 2.78
CA VAL A 87 10.17 -7.08 1.89
C VAL A 87 8.75 -6.56 2.08
N PHE A 88 8.58 -5.28 2.40
CA PHE A 88 7.26 -4.67 2.55
C PHE A 88 6.89 -3.88 1.30
N VAL A 89 5.75 -4.22 0.70
CA VAL A 89 5.20 -3.56 -0.50
C VAL A 89 3.88 -2.90 -0.11
N THR A 90 3.80 -1.58 -0.31
CA THR A 90 2.65 -0.78 0.11
C THR A 90 1.42 -0.98 -0.76
N ASP A 91 1.61 -1.24 -2.06
CA ASP A 91 0.51 -1.53 -2.99
C ASP A 91 0.86 -2.69 -3.93
N ALA A 92 0.85 -3.91 -3.40
CA ALA A 92 1.23 -5.12 -4.11
C ALA A 92 0.24 -5.50 -5.22
N ALA A 93 -0.99 -5.00 -5.19
CA ALA A 93 -1.96 -5.24 -6.26
C ALA A 93 -1.63 -4.47 -7.53
N ASN A 94 -1.06 -3.27 -7.38
CA ASN A 94 -0.72 -2.39 -8.50
C ASN A 94 0.79 -2.24 -8.73
N ALA A 95 1.63 -2.92 -7.93
CA ALA A 95 3.10 -2.86 -8.04
C ALA A 95 3.66 -3.40 -9.37
N GLY A 96 2.86 -4.13 -10.15
CA GLY A 96 3.32 -4.74 -11.40
C GLY A 96 4.43 -5.75 -11.19
N ASP A 97 5.40 -5.77 -12.12
CA ASP A 97 6.57 -6.63 -12.02
C ASP A 97 7.63 -6.00 -11.12
N LEU A 98 8.03 -6.74 -10.08
CA LEU A 98 9.10 -6.35 -9.17
C LEU A 98 10.38 -7.15 -9.42
N TYR A 99 11.53 -6.52 -9.21
CA TYR A 99 12.85 -7.08 -9.46
C TYR A 99 13.78 -6.87 -8.26
N ALA A 100 14.47 -7.91 -7.82
CA ALA A 100 15.55 -7.82 -6.84
C ALA A 100 16.89 -7.85 -7.55
N GLN A 101 17.87 -7.12 -7.04
CA GLN A 101 19.26 -7.34 -7.42
C GLN A 101 19.74 -8.68 -6.82
N SER A 102 20.15 -9.62 -7.67
CA SER A 102 20.56 -10.97 -7.26
C SER A 102 22.03 -11.07 -6.87
N ASP A 103 22.88 -10.16 -7.35
CA ASP A 103 24.31 -10.13 -7.06
C ASP A 103 24.93 -8.72 -7.22
N ASP A 104 26.19 -8.60 -6.79
CA ASP A 104 26.99 -7.38 -6.91
C ASP A 104 27.35 -7.02 -8.37
N ALA A 105 27.23 -7.97 -9.30
CA ALA A 105 27.45 -7.73 -10.73
C ALA A 105 26.27 -7.01 -11.40
N GLY A 106 25.17 -6.78 -10.67
CA GLY A 106 24.02 -6.04 -11.15
C GLY A 106 22.96 -6.90 -11.83
N HIS A 107 23.08 -8.24 -11.77
CA HIS A 107 22.02 -9.10 -12.28
C HIS A 107 20.75 -8.92 -11.46
N LYS A 108 19.62 -9.02 -12.14
CA LYS A 108 18.30 -8.88 -11.54
C LYS A 108 17.50 -10.16 -11.70
N CYS A 109 16.74 -10.48 -10.67
CA CYS A 109 15.74 -11.52 -10.73
C CYS A 109 14.35 -10.92 -10.58
N LYS A 110 13.37 -11.54 -11.24
CA LYS A 110 11.98 -11.14 -11.11
C LYS A 110 11.37 -11.81 -9.88
N LEU A 111 10.65 -11.04 -9.06
CA LEU A 111 9.88 -11.57 -7.94
C LEU A 111 8.64 -12.29 -8.46
N LYS A 112 8.43 -13.52 -7.99
CA LYS A 112 7.21 -14.29 -8.22
C LYS A 112 6.47 -14.47 -6.90
N PHE A 113 5.26 -13.91 -6.81
CA PHE A 113 4.36 -14.05 -5.67
C PHE A 113 2.90 -14.02 -6.15
N SER A 114 1.96 -14.36 -5.29
CA SER A 114 0.53 -14.29 -5.59
C SER A 114 -0.22 -13.87 -4.33
N LEU A 115 -1.07 -12.85 -4.47
CA LEU A 115 -1.94 -12.38 -3.40
C LEU A 115 -3.19 -13.27 -3.32
N ALA A 116 -3.86 -13.29 -2.17
CA ALA A 116 -5.16 -13.95 -2.06
C ALA A 116 -6.17 -13.28 -3.01
N GLU A 117 -7.17 -14.03 -3.47
CA GLU A 117 -8.21 -13.49 -4.36
C GLU A 117 -9.01 -12.38 -3.65
N GLU A 118 -9.36 -12.61 -2.39
CA GLU A 118 -10.04 -11.65 -1.53
C GLU A 118 -9.06 -11.11 -0.46
N PRO A 119 -8.91 -9.78 -0.34
CA PRO A 119 -8.11 -9.20 0.72
C PRO A 119 -8.82 -9.35 2.07
N ASP A 120 -8.06 -9.74 3.10
CA ASP A 120 -8.53 -9.68 4.48
C ASP A 120 -8.52 -8.22 4.97
N LEU A 121 -9.72 -7.66 5.21
CA LEU A 121 -9.90 -6.26 5.57
C LEU A 121 -9.56 -5.95 7.04
N ASP A 122 -9.42 -6.98 7.89
CA ASP A 122 -9.05 -6.82 9.29
C ASP A 122 -7.52 -6.77 9.49
N GLN A 123 -6.76 -7.20 8.47
CA GLN A 123 -5.30 -7.18 8.47
C GLN A 123 -4.73 -5.92 7.82
N PHE A 124 -3.67 -5.37 8.42
CA PHE A 124 -2.99 -4.19 7.86
C PHE A 124 -2.17 -4.52 6.61
N TYR A 125 -1.68 -5.76 6.50
CA TYR A 125 -0.96 -6.31 5.36
C TYR A 125 -1.17 -7.82 5.28
N GLU A 126 -0.98 -8.39 4.09
CA GLU A 126 -1.02 -9.83 3.85
C GLU A 126 0.40 -10.41 3.91
N ASN A 127 0.57 -11.59 4.53
CA ASN A 127 1.85 -12.30 4.50
C ASN A 127 1.92 -13.21 3.27
N VAL A 128 2.92 -13.02 2.43
CA VAL A 128 3.02 -13.74 1.14
C VAL A 128 4.42 -14.29 0.93
N GLY A 129 4.54 -15.54 0.50
CA GLY A 129 5.81 -16.10 0.05
C GLY A 129 6.18 -15.59 -1.34
N ALA A 130 7.43 -15.22 -1.54
CA ALA A 130 7.94 -14.77 -2.84
C ALA A 130 9.23 -15.47 -3.20
N THR A 131 9.42 -15.78 -4.48
CA THR A 131 10.66 -16.36 -5.00
C THR A 131 11.26 -15.47 -6.07
N CYS A 132 12.56 -15.22 -5.95
CA CYS A 132 13.39 -14.53 -6.93
C CYS A 132 13.72 -15.51 -8.07
N GLN A 133 13.19 -15.27 -9.27
CA GLN A 133 13.44 -16.08 -10.45
C GLN A 133 14.42 -15.36 -11.37
N VAL A 134 15.63 -15.92 -11.50
CA VAL A 134 16.63 -15.45 -12.46
C VAL A 134 16.17 -15.94 -13.84
N LYS A 135 16.07 -15.03 -14.81
CA LYS A 135 15.71 -15.36 -16.18
C LYS A 135 16.96 -15.70 -16.99
#